data_AF-H2Q6X4-F1
#
_entry.id   AF-H2Q6X4-F1
#
_cell.length_a   1.000
_cell.length_b   1.000
_cell.length_c   1.000
_cell.angle_alpha   90.00
_cell.angle_beta   90.00
_cell.angle_gamma   90.00
#
_symmetry.space_group_name_H-M   'P 1'
#
loop_
_entity.id
_entity.type
_entity.pdbx_description
1 polymer ?
#
loop_
_entity_poly.entity_id
_entity_poly.type
_entity_poly.pdbx_seq_one_letter_code
_entity_poly.pdbx_strand_id
1 'polypeptide(L)'
;MAVPWEEYFRLALQEKLSTKLPEQAEDYVPPVLRLLEKRQELVDADQALQAQKEVFRTKTAALKQRWEQLEQKERELKGSFIRFDKFLRDSEARRNRALRRAAEERHQAGRREVEALRLWTQLQELRREHARLQRRLKRLEPCARLLEQALELLPGFQEVPELVARFDGLAETQAALRLREREQLAELEAARARLQQLRDAWPDEVLAQGQRRAQLQERLEAARERTLQWESKWIQIQNTAAEKTLLLGRSRMAVLNLFQLVCQHQGQPPTLDIEDTEGQLEHVKLFMQDLSAMLAGLGQAEPAAPAS
;
A
#
# COMPACT_ATOMS: atom_id res chain seq x y z
N MET A 1 -46.94 64.98 -130.60
CA MET A 1 -47.01 66.32 -131.20
C MET A 1 -46.14 67.21 -130.33
N ALA A 2 -44.81 67.15 -130.41
CA ALA A 2 -44.02 67.80 -131.46
C ALA A 2 -44.56 69.21 -131.72
N VAL A 3 -44.08 70.18 -130.94
CA VAL A 3 -44.24 71.60 -131.22
C VAL A 3 -42.82 72.16 -131.32
N PRO A 4 -42.59 73.00 -132.33
CA PRO A 4 -41.57 72.75 -133.35
C PRO A 4 -40.26 73.49 -133.07
N TRP A 5 -39.28 73.21 -133.93
CA TRP A 5 -37.93 73.77 -133.95
C TRP A 5 -37.85 75.32 -133.94
N GLU A 6 -38.98 76.02 -134.01
CA GLU A 6 -39.13 77.48 -133.91
C GLU A 6 -39.00 78.04 -132.48
N GLU A 7 -39.32 77.28 -131.42
CA GLU A 7 -39.16 77.76 -130.03
C GLU A 7 -37.71 77.70 -129.54
N TYR A 8 -36.92 76.75 -130.07
CA TYR A 8 -35.50 76.63 -129.78
C TYR A 8 -34.71 77.82 -130.36
N PHE A 9 -35.12 78.34 -131.53
CA PHE A 9 -34.55 79.56 -132.10
C PHE A 9 -35.01 80.85 -131.41
N ARG A 10 -36.22 80.91 -130.83
CA ARG A 10 -36.68 82.11 -130.10
C ARG A 10 -35.95 82.34 -128.77
N LEU A 11 -35.57 81.30 -128.04
CA LEU A 11 -34.86 81.46 -126.75
C LEU A 11 -33.34 81.58 -126.91
N ALA A 12 -32.74 80.96 -127.92
CA ALA A 12 -31.35 81.25 -128.32
C ALA A 12 -31.18 82.70 -128.84
N LEU A 13 -32.25 83.31 -129.37
CA LEU A 13 -32.28 84.75 -129.69
C LEU A 13 -32.52 85.64 -128.45
N GLN A 14 -33.11 85.09 -127.38
CA GLN A 14 -33.31 85.77 -126.11
C GLN A 14 -32.02 85.86 -125.28
N GLU A 15 -31.01 85.07 -125.62
CA GLU A 15 -29.61 85.29 -125.25
C GLU A 15 -28.93 86.47 -126.00
N LYS A 16 -29.57 87.10 -127.00
CA LYS A 16 -28.87 88.01 -127.95
C LYS A 16 -29.48 89.42 -128.18
N LEU A 17 -30.66 89.79 -127.65
CA LEU A 17 -31.32 91.07 -128.01
C LEU A 17 -31.74 92.04 -126.88
N SER A 18 -31.38 91.80 -125.61
CA SER A 18 -31.44 92.84 -124.54
C SER A 18 -30.17 92.88 -123.67
N THR A 19 -29.03 92.65 -124.30
CA THR A 19 -27.91 93.61 -124.27
C THR A 19 -28.47 95.06 -124.36
N LYS A 20 -27.70 96.10 -124.09
CA LYS A 20 -27.03 96.74 -125.22
C LYS A 20 -26.21 97.94 -124.79
N LEU A 21 -25.10 98.03 -125.51
CA LEU A 21 -24.31 99.20 -125.84
C LEU A 21 -23.38 99.80 -124.77
N PRO A 22 -22.20 100.31 -125.21
CA PRO A 22 -21.18 100.94 -124.37
C PRO A 22 -21.33 102.46 -124.26
N GLU A 23 -20.83 103.00 -123.14
CA GLU A 23 -20.02 104.23 -122.95
C GLU A 23 -20.64 105.59 -123.41
N GLN A 24 -20.38 106.75 -122.79
CA GLN A 24 -19.09 107.47 -122.71
C GLN A 24 -19.31 108.76 -121.91
N ALA A 25 -18.19 109.34 -121.43
CA ALA A 25 -18.05 110.61 -120.72
C ALA A 25 -18.06 110.50 -119.19
N GLU A 26 -16.95 110.94 -118.60
CA GLU A 26 -16.90 111.41 -117.23
C GLU A 26 -18.07 112.36 -117.00
N ASP A 27 -18.98 112.01 -116.11
CA ASP A 27 -19.92 112.96 -115.54
C ASP A 27 -20.19 112.51 -114.12
N TYR A 28 -19.51 113.18 -113.20
CA TYR A 28 -19.99 113.56 -111.87
C TYR A 28 -21.28 112.84 -111.44
N VAL A 29 -21.17 111.58 -110.97
CA VAL A 29 -22.30 110.91 -110.32
C VAL A 29 -22.65 111.78 -109.11
N PRO A 30 -23.86 112.38 -109.05
CA PRO A 30 -24.24 113.18 -107.90
C PRO A 30 -24.02 112.32 -106.66
N PRO A 31 -23.38 112.83 -105.59
CA PRO A 31 -23.08 112.08 -104.37
C PRO A 31 -24.25 111.21 -103.88
N VAL A 32 -25.49 111.62 -104.19
CA VAL A 32 -26.77 110.98 -103.90
C VAL A 32 -26.95 109.55 -104.45
N LEU A 33 -26.55 109.24 -105.69
CA LEU A 33 -26.77 107.90 -106.29
C LEU A 33 -25.73 106.87 -105.84
N ARG A 34 -24.46 107.28 -105.70
CA ARG A 34 -23.40 106.45 -105.09
C ARG A 34 -23.61 106.27 -103.57
N LEU A 35 -24.24 107.25 -102.92
CA LEU A 35 -24.80 107.12 -101.57
C LEU A 35 -25.93 106.11 -101.52
N LEU A 36 -26.78 106.00 -102.55
CA LEU A 36 -27.89 105.04 -102.57
C LEU A 36 -27.39 103.59 -102.72
N GLU A 37 -26.42 103.32 -103.60
CA GLU A 37 -25.80 102.00 -103.70
C GLU A 37 -25.02 101.63 -102.44
N LYS A 38 -24.22 102.56 -101.88
CA LYS A 38 -23.52 102.34 -100.60
C LYS A 38 -24.49 102.20 -99.43
N ARG A 39 -25.69 102.80 -99.49
CA ARG A 39 -26.80 102.57 -98.55
C ARG A 39 -27.43 101.20 -98.74
N GLN A 40 -27.61 100.73 -99.97
CA GLN A 40 -28.11 99.37 -100.26
C GLN A 40 -27.12 98.30 -99.80
N GLU A 41 -25.82 98.45 -100.10
CA GLU A 41 -24.76 97.57 -99.59
C GLU A 41 -24.67 97.59 -98.06
N LEU A 42 -24.86 98.77 -97.44
CA LEU A 42 -24.96 98.89 -95.98
C LEU A 42 -26.17 98.13 -95.46
N VAL A 43 -27.33 98.25 -96.09
CA VAL A 43 -28.56 97.55 -95.71
C VAL A 43 -28.38 96.03 -95.88
N ASP A 44 -27.80 95.56 -96.97
CA ASP A 44 -27.56 94.13 -97.20
C ASP A 44 -26.50 93.57 -96.24
N ALA A 45 -25.43 94.32 -95.95
CA ALA A 45 -24.43 93.96 -94.96
C ALA A 45 -24.99 93.96 -93.53
N ASP A 46 -25.90 94.90 -93.21
CA ASP A 46 -26.56 94.98 -91.91
C ASP A 46 -27.59 93.84 -91.75
N GLN A 47 -28.30 93.47 -92.83
CA GLN A 47 -29.15 92.27 -92.87
C GLN A 47 -28.34 90.98 -92.71
N ALA A 48 -27.19 90.84 -93.39
CA ALA A 48 -26.30 89.69 -93.23
C ALA A 48 -25.69 89.62 -91.82
N LEU A 49 -25.32 90.76 -91.24
CA LEU A 49 -24.83 90.86 -89.86
C LEU A 49 -25.94 90.52 -88.85
N GLN A 50 -27.19 90.95 -89.11
CA GLN A 50 -28.36 90.58 -88.30
C GLN A 50 -28.62 89.08 -88.38
N ALA A 51 -28.61 88.47 -89.57
CA ALA A 51 -28.73 87.03 -89.74
C ALA A 51 -27.61 86.27 -89.01
N GLN A 52 -26.36 86.75 -89.08
CA GLN A 52 -25.24 86.15 -88.36
C GLN A 52 -25.39 86.29 -86.84
N LYS A 53 -25.83 87.45 -86.36
CA LYS A 53 -26.16 87.69 -84.93
C LYS A 53 -27.29 86.78 -84.45
N GLU A 54 -28.30 86.53 -85.27
CA GLU A 54 -29.37 85.57 -84.97
C GLU A 54 -28.85 84.13 -84.92
N VAL A 55 -27.97 83.73 -85.84
CA VAL A 55 -27.30 82.42 -85.81
C VAL A 55 -26.39 82.26 -84.59
N PHE A 56 -25.66 83.30 -84.20
CA PHE A 56 -24.88 83.29 -82.96
C PHE A 56 -25.80 83.22 -81.74
N ARG A 57 -26.86 84.04 -81.67
CA ARG A 57 -27.83 84.00 -80.57
C ARG A 57 -28.47 82.63 -80.42
N THR A 58 -28.89 81.99 -81.51
CA THR A 58 -29.46 80.63 -81.49
C THR A 58 -28.43 79.58 -81.08
N LYS A 59 -27.20 79.64 -81.59
CA LYS A 59 -26.11 78.73 -81.17
C LYS A 59 -25.73 78.91 -79.70
N THR A 60 -25.62 80.14 -79.22
CA THR A 60 -25.32 80.43 -77.81
C THR A 60 -26.47 79.99 -76.91
N ALA A 61 -27.72 80.16 -77.33
CA ALA A 61 -28.89 79.65 -76.60
C ALA A 61 -28.88 78.12 -76.54
N ALA A 62 -28.60 77.43 -77.66
CA ALA A 62 -28.50 75.97 -77.70
C ALA A 62 -27.34 75.43 -76.84
N LEU A 63 -26.19 76.11 -76.82
CA LEU A 63 -25.07 75.77 -75.95
C LEU A 63 -25.41 75.98 -74.47
N LYS A 64 -26.07 77.08 -74.11
CA LYS A 64 -26.54 77.32 -72.73
C LYS A 64 -27.52 76.24 -72.28
N GLN A 65 -28.49 75.88 -73.12
CA GLN A 65 -29.41 74.77 -72.82
C GLN A 65 -28.67 73.43 -72.64
N ARG A 66 -27.67 73.12 -73.48
CA ARG A 66 -26.84 71.90 -73.32
C ARG A 66 -26.02 71.91 -72.03
N TRP A 67 -25.48 73.05 -71.64
CA TRP A 67 -24.76 73.20 -70.38
C TRP A 67 -25.66 72.99 -69.17
N GLU A 68 -26.85 73.59 -69.17
CA GLU A 68 -27.86 73.39 -68.12
C GLU A 68 -28.31 71.92 -68.02
N GLN A 69 -28.50 71.25 -69.17
CA GLN A 69 -28.81 69.81 -69.21
C GLN A 69 -27.67 68.93 -68.68
N LEU A 70 -26.42 69.25 -69.02
CA LEU A 70 -25.26 68.53 -68.51
C LEU A 70 -25.13 68.70 -66.99
N GLU A 71 -25.34 69.92 -66.49
CA GLU A 71 -25.27 70.20 -65.06
C GLU A 71 -26.40 69.53 -64.28
N GLN A 72 -27.61 69.47 -64.84
CA GLN A 72 -28.72 68.67 -64.29
C GLN A 72 -28.37 67.19 -64.23
N LYS A 73 -27.87 66.62 -65.33
CA LYS A 73 -27.44 65.21 -65.37
C LYS A 73 -26.32 64.90 -64.38
N GLU A 74 -25.35 65.80 -64.22
CA GLU A 74 -24.28 65.65 -63.24
C GLU A 74 -24.84 65.64 -61.81
N ARG A 75 -25.77 66.55 -61.49
CA ARG A 75 -26.44 66.59 -60.18
C ARG A 75 -27.28 65.33 -59.93
N GLU A 76 -27.98 64.83 -60.94
CA GLU A 76 -28.73 63.57 -60.89
C GLU A 76 -27.82 62.36 -60.67
N LEU A 77 -26.66 62.30 -61.34
CA LEU A 77 -25.66 61.25 -61.17
C LEU A 77 -25.05 61.29 -59.77
N LYS A 78 -24.66 62.47 -59.27
CA LYS A 78 -24.17 62.64 -57.89
C LYS A 78 -25.22 62.19 -56.87
N GLY A 79 -26.47 62.61 -57.03
CA GLY A 79 -27.58 62.17 -56.18
C GLY A 79 -27.82 60.66 -56.26
N SER A 80 -27.71 60.07 -57.45
CA SER A 80 -27.82 58.62 -57.65
C SER A 80 -26.67 57.85 -57.00
N PHE A 81 -25.44 58.34 -57.09
CA PHE A 81 -24.27 57.74 -56.45
C PHE A 81 -24.42 57.67 -54.93
N ILE A 82 -24.90 58.76 -54.31
CA ILE A 82 -25.18 58.79 -52.86
C ILE A 82 -26.28 57.77 -52.49
N ARG A 83 -27.33 57.65 -53.31
CA ARG A 83 -28.39 56.66 -53.11
C ARG A 83 -27.86 55.22 -53.26
N PHE A 84 -27.00 54.97 -54.25
CA PHE A 84 -26.39 53.66 -54.45
C PHE A 84 -25.43 53.29 -53.31
N ASP A 85 -24.56 54.20 -52.88
CA ASP A 85 -23.66 53.97 -51.75
C ASP A 85 -24.47 53.69 -50.46
N LYS A 86 -25.53 54.47 -50.21
CA LYS A 86 -26.44 54.20 -49.09
C LYS A 86 -27.10 52.82 -49.21
N PHE A 87 -27.57 52.44 -50.40
CA PHE A 87 -28.16 51.13 -50.64
C PHE A 87 -27.16 49.98 -50.42
N LEU A 88 -25.91 50.13 -50.88
CA LEU A 88 -24.84 49.15 -50.66
C LEU A 88 -24.56 48.99 -49.18
N ARG A 89 -24.38 50.10 -48.45
CA ARG A 89 -24.17 50.08 -46.98
C ARG A 89 -25.34 49.43 -46.24
N ASP A 90 -26.58 49.75 -46.62
CA ASP A 90 -27.78 49.16 -46.01
C ASP A 90 -27.90 47.66 -46.31
N SER A 91 -27.55 47.25 -47.54
CA SER A 91 -27.53 45.84 -47.96
C SER A 91 -26.45 45.05 -47.22
N GLU A 92 -25.23 45.59 -47.12
CA GLU A 92 -24.15 45.01 -46.32
C GLU A 92 -24.54 44.91 -44.83
N ALA A 93 -25.17 45.94 -44.28
CA ALA A 93 -25.67 45.91 -42.90
C ALA A 93 -26.76 44.86 -42.69
N ARG A 94 -27.66 44.64 -43.67
CA ARG A 94 -28.64 43.55 -43.62
C ARG A 94 -27.97 42.17 -43.72
N ARG A 95 -27.02 42.00 -44.64
CA ARG A 95 -26.22 40.77 -44.79
C ARG A 95 -25.47 40.46 -43.50
N ASN A 96 -24.78 41.44 -42.92
CA ASN A 96 -24.04 41.28 -41.67
C ASN A 96 -24.95 40.91 -40.49
N ARG A 97 -26.15 41.51 -40.38
CA ARG A 97 -27.14 41.12 -39.37
C ARG A 97 -27.63 39.69 -39.56
N ALA A 98 -27.92 39.28 -40.80
CA ALA A 98 -28.33 37.91 -41.10
C ALA A 98 -27.21 36.90 -40.77
N LEU A 99 -25.97 37.21 -41.12
CA LEU A 99 -24.81 36.37 -40.81
C LEU A 99 -24.57 36.25 -39.30
N ARG A 100 -24.70 37.34 -38.54
CA ARG A 100 -24.58 37.30 -37.07
C ARG A 100 -25.67 36.44 -36.44
N ARG A 101 -26.93 36.61 -36.83
CA ARG A 101 -28.05 35.76 -36.36
C ARG A 101 -27.82 34.29 -36.69
N ALA A 102 -27.41 33.98 -37.92
CA ALA A 102 -27.10 32.61 -38.32
C ALA A 102 -25.93 32.02 -37.51
N ALA A 103 -24.90 32.81 -37.19
CA ALA A 103 -23.80 32.39 -36.34
C ALA A 103 -24.25 32.14 -34.89
N GLU A 104 -25.03 33.06 -34.32
CA GLU A 104 -25.62 32.92 -32.99
C GLU A 104 -26.51 31.67 -32.88
N GLU A 105 -27.38 31.43 -33.86
CA GLU A 105 -28.23 30.24 -33.94
C GLU A 105 -27.39 28.96 -34.02
N ARG A 106 -26.33 28.93 -34.84
CA ARG A 106 -25.41 27.78 -34.91
C ARG A 106 -24.71 27.52 -33.58
N HIS A 107 -24.27 28.57 -32.89
CA HIS A 107 -23.66 28.42 -31.56
C HIS A 107 -24.67 27.91 -30.53
N GLN A 108 -25.91 28.41 -30.56
CA GLN A 108 -26.97 27.93 -29.67
C GLN A 108 -27.35 26.48 -29.97
N ALA A 109 -27.46 26.10 -31.24
CA ALA A 109 -27.71 24.73 -31.67
C ALA A 109 -26.60 23.79 -31.17
N GLY A 110 -25.33 24.15 -31.38
CA GLY A 110 -24.19 23.35 -30.90
C GLY A 110 -24.18 23.17 -29.38
N ARG A 111 -24.52 24.21 -28.59
CA ARG A 111 -24.65 24.07 -27.12
C ARG A 111 -25.75 23.08 -26.74
N ARG A 112 -26.92 23.20 -27.37
CA ARG A 112 -28.06 22.29 -27.14
C ARG A 112 -27.75 20.85 -27.54
N GLU A 113 -27.01 20.63 -28.63
CA GLU A 113 -26.58 19.29 -29.06
C GLU A 113 -25.63 18.65 -28.04
N VAL A 114 -24.65 19.41 -27.55
CA VAL A 114 -23.72 18.92 -26.52
C VAL A 114 -24.47 18.60 -25.22
N GLU A 115 -25.40 19.44 -24.80
CA GLU A 115 -26.26 19.18 -23.64
C GLU A 115 -27.15 17.96 -23.84
N ALA A 116 -27.76 17.81 -25.02
CA ALA A 116 -28.59 16.65 -25.36
C ALA A 116 -27.78 15.35 -25.29
N LEU A 117 -26.54 15.34 -25.80
CA LEU A 117 -25.64 14.18 -25.71
C LEU A 117 -25.26 13.85 -24.26
N ARG A 118 -24.98 14.87 -23.43
CA ARG A 118 -24.70 14.69 -22.00
C ARG A 118 -25.91 14.10 -21.25
N LEU A 119 -27.11 14.63 -21.50
CA LEU A 119 -28.33 14.11 -20.89
C LEU A 119 -28.64 12.68 -21.38
N TRP A 120 -28.39 12.39 -22.65
CA TRP A 120 -28.61 11.06 -23.20
C TRP A 120 -27.67 10.02 -22.58
N THR A 121 -26.40 10.35 -22.40
CA THR A 121 -25.43 9.47 -21.73
C THR A 121 -25.81 9.20 -20.28
N GLN A 122 -26.17 10.24 -19.51
CA GLN A 122 -26.68 10.09 -18.14
C GLN A 122 -27.94 9.23 -18.06
N LEU A 123 -28.87 9.41 -18.99
CA LEU A 123 -30.08 8.59 -19.05
C LEU A 123 -29.76 7.10 -19.30
N GLN A 124 -28.77 6.80 -20.14
CA GLN A 124 -28.35 5.42 -20.39
C GLN A 124 -27.68 4.80 -19.17
N GLU A 125 -26.87 5.56 -18.44
CA GLU A 125 -26.26 5.12 -17.17
C GLU A 125 -27.33 4.78 -16.14
N LEU A 126 -28.26 5.70 -15.90
CA LEU A 126 -29.38 5.49 -14.96
C LEU A 126 -30.24 4.29 -15.37
N ARG A 127 -30.49 4.09 -16.68
CA ARG A 127 -31.22 2.91 -17.16
C ARG A 127 -30.48 1.61 -16.89
N ARG A 128 -29.15 1.59 -17.03
CA ARG A 128 -28.31 0.42 -16.70
C ARG A 128 -28.34 0.14 -15.21
N GLU A 129 -28.23 1.15 -14.37
CA GLU A 129 -28.32 1.01 -12.91
C GLU A 129 -29.69 0.50 -12.48
N HIS A 130 -30.76 1.07 -13.03
CA HIS A 130 -32.13 0.62 -12.77
C HIS A 130 -32.31 -0.85 -13.17
N ALA A 131 -31.85 -1.25 -14.36
CA ALA A 131 -31.90 -2.65 -14.79
C ALA A 131 -31.08 -3.58 -13.87
N ARG A 132 -29.92 -3.13 -13.38
CA ARG A 132 -29.10 -3.87 -12.41
C ARG A 132 -29.85 -4.06 -11.09
N LEU A 133 -30.45 -3.00 -10.56
CA LEU A 133 -31.22 -3.04 -9.31
C LEU A 133 -32.47 -3.90 -9.45
N GLN A 134 -33.22 -3.78 -10.54
CA GLN A 134 -34.38 -4.63 -10.83
C GLN A 134 -34.00 -6.12 -10.87
N ARG A 135 -32.86 -6.48 -11.50
CA ARG A 135 -32.38 -7.88 -11.48
C ARG A 135 -32.06 -8.35 -10.06
N ARG A 136 -31.44 -7.50 -9.23
CA ARG A 136 -31.16 -7.84 -7.83
C ARG A 136 -32.45 -8.05 -7.04
N LEU A 137 -33.44 -7.16 -7.21
CA LEU A 137 -34.74 -7.29 -6.58
C LEU A 137 -35.43 -8.60 -6.97
N LYS A 138 -35.52 -8.91 -8.27
CA LYS A 138 -36.11 -10.18 -8.75
C LYS A 138 -35.41 -11.43 -8.20
N ARG A 139 -34.09 -11.36 -7.97
CA ARG A 139 -33.33 -12.47 -7.36
C ARG A 139 -33.62 -12.63 -5.87
N LEU A 140 -33.88 -11.54 -5.16
CA LEU A 140 -34.14 -11.54 -3.71
C LEU A 140 -35.63 -11.67 -3.36
N GLU A 141 -36.52 -11.41 -4.31
CA GLU A 141 -37.97 -11.48 -4.14
C GLU A 141 -38.46 -12.84 -3.59
N PRO A 142 -37.96 -14.01 -4.04
CA PRO A 142 -38.35 -15.28 -3.42
C PRO A 142 -37.94 -15.38 -1.95
N CYS A 143 -36.76 -14.87 -1.59
CA CYS A 143 -36.29 -14.87 -0.20
C CYS A 143 -37.15 -13.97 0.68
N ALA A 144 -37.54 -12.79 0.19
CA ALA A 144 -38.45 -11.90 0.90
C ALA A 144 -39.81 -12.58 1.16
N ARG A 145 -40.39 -13.22 0.14
CA ARG A 145 -41.64 -13.99 0.28
C ARG A 145 -41.54 -15.11 1.30
N LEU A 146 -40.42 -15.83 1.33
CA LEU A 146 -40.19 -16.88 2.33
C LEU A 146 -40.11 -16.31 3.75
N LEU A 147 -39.48 -15.14 3.94
CA LEU A 147 -39.40 -14.48 5.24
C LEU A 147 -40.77 -13.96 5.69
N GLU A 148 -41.57 -13.42 4.78
CA GLU A 148 -42.95 -13.03 5.06
C GLU A 148 -43.81 -14.24 5.47
N GLN A 149 -43.71 -15.36 4.74
CA GLN A 149 -44.38 -16.62 5.13
C GLN A 149 -43.89 -17.14 6.49
N ALA A 150 -42.60 -16.99 6.79
CA ALA A 150 -42.06 -17.39 8.09
C ALA A 150 -42.64 -16.54 9.23
N LEU A 151 -42.92 -15.25 9.02
CA LEU A 151 -43.60 -14.42 10.02
C LEU A 151 -45.02 -14.93 10.30
N GLU A 152 -45.76 -15.35 9.28
CA GLU A 152 -47.11 -15.93 9.48
C GLU A 152 -47.08 -17.19 10.35
N LEU A 153 -46.02 -17.98 10.25
CA LEU A 153 -45.84 -19.21 11.02
C LEU A 153 -45.27 -18.97 12.43
N LEU A 154 -44.60 -17.85 12.66
CA LEU A 154 -43.99 -17.48 13.93
C LEU A 154 -44.67 -16.24 14.53
N PRO A 155 -45.76 -16.40 15.30
CA PRO A 155 -46.54 -15.28 15.85
C PRO A 155 -45.81 -14.44 16.91
N GLY A 156 -44.54 -14.74 17.22
CA GLY A 156 -43.71 -13.99 18.15
C GLY A 156 -42.96 -12.81 17.53
N PHE A 157 -42.96 -12.66 16.20
CA PHE A 157 -42.26 -11.58 15.48
C PHE A 157 -43.25 -10.77 14.65
N GLN A 158 -43.13 -9.44 14.69
CA GLN A 158 -44.03 -8.55 13.95
C GLN A 158 -43.44 -8.14 12.60
N GLU A 159 -42.11 -7.99 12.54
CA GLU A 159 -41.42 -7.57 11.32
C GLU A 159 -40.25 -8.49 10.94
N VAL A 160 -39.95 -8.58 9.64
CA VAL A 160 -38.84 -9.38 9.10
C VAL A 160 -37.49 -8.97 9.71
N PRO A 161 -37.17 -7.67 9.90
CA PRO A 161 -35.92 -7.28 10.55
C PRO A 161 -35.75 -7.80 11.97
N GLU A 162 -36.84 -7.92 12.75
CA GLU A 162 -36.78 -8.50 14.10
C GLU A 162 -36.41 -9.98 14.07
N LEU A 163 -37.01 -10.72 13.12
CA LEU A 163 -36.70 -12.12 12.89
C LEU A 163 -35.22 -12.30 12.47
N VAL A 164 -34.75 -11.48 11.53
CA VAL A 164 -33.35 -11.50 11.08
C VAL A 164 -32.38 -11.17 12.23
N ALA A 165 -32.65 -10.12 13.00
CA ALA A 165 -31.82 -9.75 14.15
C ALA A 165 -31.77 -10.86 15.20
N ARG A 166 -32.88 -11.58 15.42
CA ARG A 166 -32.89 -12.75 16.31
C ARG A 166 -32.03 -13.88 15.75
N PHE A 167 -32.12 -14.17 14.46
CA PHE A 167 -31.28 -15.19 13.82
C PHE A 167 -29.80 -14.81 13.88
N ASP A 168 -29.46 -13.56 13.62
CA ASP A 168 -28.08 -13.07 13.72
C ASP A 168 -27.54 -13.24 15.15
N GLY A 169 -28.30 -12.83 16.16
CA GLY A 169 -27.92 -13.06 17.56
C GLY A 169 -27.79 -14.54 17.93
N LEU A 170 -28.65 -15.42 17.39
CA LEU A 170 -28.52 -16.87 17.58
C LEU A 170 -27.29 -17.44 16.86
N ALA A 171 -26.96 -16.95 15.67
CA ALA A 171 -25.78 -17.36 14.92
C ALA A 171 -24.49 -16.92 15.63
N GLU A 172 -24.46 -15.68 16.14
CA GLU A 172 -23.36 -15.15 16.93
C GLU A 172 -23.16 -15.94 18.23
N THR A 173 -24.24 -16.19 18.98
CA THR A 173 -24.16 -17.00 20.21
C THR A 173 -23.73 -18.43 19.92
N GLN A 174 -24.23 -19.04 18.84
CA GLN A 174 -23.77 -20.37 18.41
C GLN A 174 -22.28 -20.38 18.06
N ALA A 175 -21.78 -19.35 17.36
CA ALA A 175 -20.37 -19.24 17.02
C ALA A 175 -19.51 -19.10 18.30
N ALA A 176 -19.93 -18.26 19.24
CA ALA A 176 -19.24 -18.08 20.53
C ALA A 176 -19.23 -19.39 21.36
N LEU A 177 -20.36 -20.10 21.42
CA LEU A 177 -20.45 -21.38 22.12
C LEU A 177 -19.54 -22.44 21.49
N ARG A 178 -19.48 -22.52 20.16
CA ARG A 178 -18.57 -23.44 19.45
C ARG A 178 -17.09 -23.11 19.69
N LEU A 179 -16.75 -21.82 19.78
CA LEU A 179 -15.39 -21.42 20.12
C LEU A 179 -15.04 -21.89 21.53
N ARG A 180 -15.90 -21.60 22.50
CA ARG A 180 -15.71 -22.02 23.89
C ARG A 180 -15.64 -23.53 24.06
N GLU A 181 -16.46 -24.28 23.32
CA GLU A 181 -16.41 -25.75 23.31
C GLU A 181 -15.04 -26.24 22.82
N ARG A 182 -14.50 -25.66 21.75
CA ARG A 182 -13.16 -26.00 21.24
C ARG A 182 -12.06 -25.70 22.26
N GLU A 183 -12.14 -24.55 22.93
CA GLU A 183 -11.20 -24.18 24.00
C GLU A 183 -11.26 -25.18 25.16
N GLN A 184 -12.46 -25.53 25.62
CA GLN A 184 -12.66 -26.53 26.68
C GLN A 184 -12.16 -27.92 26.28
N LEU A 185 -12.38 -28.35 25.04
CA LEU A 185 -11.86 -29.61 24.53
C LEU A 185 -10.32 -29.60 24.51
N ALA A 186 -9.69 -28.50 24.07
CA ALA A 186 -8.24 -28.36 24.09
C ALA A 186 -7.67 -28.39 25.53
N GLU A 187 -8.33 -27.74 26.48
CA GLU A 187 -7.96 -27.80 27.90
C GLU A 187 -8.07 -29.23 28.46
N LEU A 188 -9.15 -29.94 28.13
CA LEU A 188 -9.35 -31.34 28.54
C LEU A 188 -8.29 -32.26 27.93
N GLU A 189 -7.96 -32.08 26.66
CA GLU A 189 -6.90 -32.84 25.98
C GLU A 189 -5.52 -32.57 26.61
N ALA A 190 -5.21 -31.31 26.91
CA ALA A 190 -3.98 -30.94 27.59
C ALA A 190 -3.91 -31.55 29.01
N ALA A 191 -5.01 -31.51 29.77
CA ALA A 191 -5.09 -32.14 31.08
C ALA A 191 -4.93 -33.66 31.01
N ARG A 192 -5.56 -34.32 30.02
CA ARG A 192 -5.40 -35.75 29.76
C ARG A 192 -3.96 -36.11 29.40
N ALA A 193 -3.31 -35.31 28.54
CA ALA A 193 -1.92 -35.52 28.18
C ALA A 193 -0.98 -35.40 29.40
N ARG A 194 -1.20 -34.41 30.27
CA ARG A 194 -0.44 -34.26 31.54
C ARG A 194 -0.65 -35.46 32.47
N LEU A 195 -1.89 -35.92 32.63
CA LEU A 195 -2.18 -37.10 33.44
C LEU A 195 -1.52 -38.35 32.87
N GLN A 196 -1.53 -38.51 31.54
CA GLN A 196 -0.87 -39.64 30.88
C GLN A 196 0.64 -39.60 31.08
N GLN A 197 1.29 -38.44 30.93
CA GLN A 197 2.71 -38.26 31.20
C GLN A 197 3.08 -38.64 32.64
N LEU A 198 2.30 -38.21 33.62
CA LEU A 198 2.53 -38.58 35.03
C LEU A 198 2.33 -40.08 35.25
N ARG A 199 1.32 -40.67 34.62
CA ARG A 199 1.05 -42.12 34.71
C ARG A 199 2.19 -42.94 34.10
N ASP A 200 2.76 -42.48 33.00
CA ASP A 200 3.87 -43.16 32.32
C ASP A 200 5.19 -42.98 33.08
N ALA A 201 5.42 -41.84 33.73
CA ALA A 201 6.62 -41.58 34.52
C ALA A 201 6.60 -42.22 35.92
N TRP A 202 5.42 -42.46 36.50
CA TRP A 202 5.29 -42.98 37.87
C TRP A 202 5.96 -44.35 38.08
N PRO A 203 5.81 -45.35 37.20
CA PRO A 203 6.53 -46.63 37.33
C PRO A 203 8.04 -46.45 37.37
N ASP A 204 8.61 -45.57 36.55
CA ASP A 204 10.04 -45.32 36.50
C ASP A 204 10.55 -44.69 37.81
N GLU A 205 9.80 -43.73 38.37
CA GLU A 205 10.11 -43.13 39.67
C GLU A 205 10.08 -44.19 40.79
N VAL A 206 9.05 -45.04 40.81
CA VAL A 206 8.92 -46.13 41.79
C VAL A 206 10.07 -47.14 41.65
N LEU A 207 10.44 -47.50 40.42
CA LEU A 207 11.58 -48.37 40.15
C LEU A 207 12.89 -47.74 40.61
N ALA A 208 13.12 -46.46 40.33
CA ALA A 208 14.32 -45.73 40.76
C ALA A 208 14.42 -45.67 42.29
N GLN A 209 13.31 -45.41 43.00
CA GLN A 209 13.28 -45.45 44.46
C GLN A 209 13.51 -46.88 45.00
N GLY A 210 12.93 -47.90 44.36
CA GLY A 210 13.15 -49.30 44.69
C GLY A 210 14.62 -49.70 44.57
N GLN A 211 15.28 -49.29 43.49
CA GLN A 211 16.72 -49.51 43.28
C GLN A 211 17.57 -48.80 44.34
N ARG A 212 17.26 -47.54 44.66
CA ARG A 212 17.95 -46.80 45.75
C ARG A 212 17.79 -47.51 47.09
N ARG A 213 16.59 -48.02 47.39
CA ARG A 213 16.33 -48.77 48.61
C ARG A 213 17.16 -50.05 48.66
N ALA A 214 17.22 -50.82 47.57
CA ALA A 214 18.03 -52.03 47.49
C ALA A 214 19.52 -51.73 47.72
N GLN A 215 20.07 -50.69 47.06
CA GLN A 215 21.46 -50.27 47.26
C GLN A 215 21.77 -49.87 48.70
N LEU A 216 20.85 -49.19 49.38
CA LEU A 216 21.02 -48.83 50.79
C LEU A 216 20.94 -50.06 51.71
N GLN A 217 20.09 -51.03 51.40
CA GLN A 217 19.99 -52.30 52.13
C GLN A 217 21.29 -53.13 51.99
N GLU A 218 21.82 -53.26 50.77
CA GLU A 218 23.11 -53.95 50.53
C GLU A 218 24.25 -53.30 51.33
N ARG A 219 24.31 -51.95 51.35
CA ARG A 219 25.31 -51.22 52.14
C ARG A 219 25.16 -51.46 53.64
N LEU A 220 23.92 -51.49 54.13
CA LEU A 220 23.61 -51.77 55.54
C LEU A 220 24.03 -53.20 55.92
N GLU A 221 23.70 -54.18 55.09
CA GLU A 221 24.06 -55.59 55.30
C GLU A 221 25.58 -55.77 55.29
N ALA A 222 26.27 -55.20 54.30
CA ALA A 222 27.73 -55.22 54.25
C ALA A 222 28.38 -54.55 55.48
N ALA A 223 27.80 -53.46 56.00
CA ALA A 223 28.26 -52.84 57.22
C ALA A 223 28.03 -53.74 58.45
N ARG A 224 26.86 -54.37 58.56
CA ARG A 224 26.54 -55.32 59.64
C ARG A 224 27.46 -56.53 59.64
N GLU A 225 27.72 -57.12 58.47
CA GLU A 225 28.66 -58.23 58.33
C GLU A 225 30.06 -57.84 58.81
N ARG A 226 30.55 -56.65 58.43
CA ARG A 226 31.83 -56.14 58.93
C ARG A 226 31.83 -55.95 60.43
N THR A 227 30.77 -55.39 61.01
CA THR A 227 30.64 -55.22 62.45
C THR A 227 30.70 -56.58 63.16
N LEU A 228 29.93 -57.57 62.71
CA LEU A 228 29.93 -58.94 63.26
C LEU A 228 31.32 -59.59 63.17
N GLN A 229 32.02 -59.41 62.04
CA GLN A 229 33.40 -59.91 61.89
C GLN A 229 34.36 -59.29 62.90
N TRP A 230 34.26 -57.98 63.14
CA TRP A 230 35.10 -57.29 64.11
C TRP A 230 34.73 -57.60 65.55
N GLU A 231 33.44 -57.75 65.87
CA GLU A 231 32.96 -58.22 67.17
C GLU A 231 33.50 -59.62 67.48
N SER A 232 33.44 -60.54 66.52
CA SER A 232 34.00 -61.89 66.68
C SER A 232 35.51 -61.86 66.94
N LYS A 233 36.26 -61.08 66.15
CA LYS A 233 37.71 -60.88 66.37
C LYS A 233 37.99 -60.27 67.74
N TRP A 234 37.19 -59.29 68.17
CA TRP A 234 37.32 -58.65 69.47
C TRP A 234 37.10 -59.64 70.61
N ILE A 235 36.06 -60.47 70.53
CA ILE A 235 35.81 -61.54 71.50
C ILE A 235 36.98 -62.53 71.53
N GLN A 236 37.53 -62.92 70.38
CA GLN A 236 38.71 -63.79 70.33
C GLN A 236 39.93 -63.16 71.02
N ILE A 237 40.19 -61.88 70.78
CA ILE A 237 41.27 -61.14 71.44
C ILE A 237 41.03 -61.07 72.94
N GLN A 238 39.80 -60.77 73.38
CA GLN A 238 39.43 -60.72 74.80
C GLN A 238 39.61 -62.09 75.48
N ASN A 239 39.12 -63.16 74.86
CA ASN A 239 39.28 -64.53 75.38
C ASN A 239 40.76 -64.91 75.49
N THR A 240 41.54 -64.62 74.45
CA THR A 240 42.99 -64.88 74.45
C THR A 240 43.69 -64.07 75.54
N ALA A 241 43.35 -62.79 75.70
CA ALA A 241 43.91 -61.95 76.75
C ALA A 241 43.54 -62.46 78.15
N ALA A 242 42.30 -62.90 78.36
CA ALA A 242 41.84 -63.50 79.62
C ALA A 242 42.60 -64.80 79.92
N GLU A 243 42.79 -65.68 78.94
CA GLU A 243 43.59 -66.91 79.07
C GLU A 243 45.05 -66.61 79.42
N LYS A 244 45.69 -65.64 78.73
CA LYS A 244 47.07 -65.22 79.02
C LYS A 244 47.18 -64.60 80.41
N THR A 245 46.22 -63.78 80.82
CA THR A 245 46.17 -63.17 82.16
C THR A 245 46.02 -64.24 83.23
N LEU A 246 45.16 -65.24 83.00
CA LEU A 246 44.99 -66.37 83.93
C LEU A 246 46.26 -67.22 84.03
N LEU A 247 46.91 -67.53 82.90
CA LEU A 247 48.19 -68.25 82.90
C LEU A 247 49.27 -67.48 83.64
N LEU A 248 49.39 -66.18 83.39
CA LEU A 248 50.33 -65.32 84.12
C LEU A 248 50.03 -65.35 85.62
N GLY A 249 48.77 -65.20 86.03
CA GLY A 249 48.38 -65.30 87.44
C GLY A 249 48.73 -66.64 88.08
N ARG A 250 48.50 -67.76 87.37
CA ARG A 250 48.87 -69.10 87.83
C ARG A 250 50.38 -69.28 87.96
N SER A 251 51.15 -68.82 86.97
CA SER A 251 52.61 -68.86 87.00
C SER A 251 53.17 -68.03 88.15
N ARG A 252 52.65 -66.81 88.35
CA ARG A 252 53.03 -65.94 89.48
C ARG A 252 52.76 -66.60 90.82
N MET A 253 51.58 -67.23 90.98
CA MET A 253 51.24 -67.96 92.20
C MET A 253 52.15 -69.17 92.45
N ALA A 254 52.47 -69.93 91.40
CA ALA A 254 53.37 -71.08 91.51
C ALA A 254 54.79 -70.65 91.91
N VAL A 255 55.29 -69.55 91.33
CA VAL A 255 56.58 -68.93 91.69
C VAL A 255 56.57 -68.49 93.15
N LEU A 256 55.54 -67.77 93.58
CA LEU A 256 55.40 -67.30 94.95
C LEU A 256 55.38 -68.49 95.92
N ASN A 257 54.63 -69.55 95.61
CA ASN A 257 54.57 -70.75 96.42
C ASN A 257 55.95 -71.44 96.53
N LEU A 258 56.69 -71.54 95.43
CA LEU A 258 58.05 -72.11 95.43
C LEU A 258 59.02 -71.23 96.24
N PHE A 259 58.96 -69.91 96.09
CA PHE A 259 59.77 -68.97 96.85
C PHE A 259 59.50 -69.08 98.35
N GLN A 260 58.24 -69.09 98.75
CA GLN A 260 57.86 -69.29 100.15
C GLN A 260 58.37 -70.62 100.71
N LEU A 261 58.33 -71.70 99.92
CA LEU A 261 58.88 -73.00 100.32
C LEU A 261 60.40 -72.93 100.52
N VAL A 262 61.14 -72.27 99.62
CA VAL A 262 62.59 -72.04 99.75
C VAL A 262 62.91 -71.23 101.01
N CYS A 263 62.19 -70.13 101.24
CA CYS A 263 62.34 -69.32 102.45
C CYS A 263 62.10 -70.14 103.72
N GLN A 264 61.07 -70.99 103.74
CA GLN A 264 60.79 -71.92 104.84
C GLN A 264 61.95 -72.89 105.09
N HIS A 265 62.53 -73.47 104.04
CA HIS A 265 63.68 -74.39 104.15
C HIS A 265 64.95 -73.69 104.66
N GLN A 266 65.18 -72.44 104.30
CA GLN A 266 66.30 -71.64 104.79
C GLN A 266 66.07 -71.04 106.19
N GLY A 267 64.84 -71.13 106.72
CA GLY A 267 64.45 -70.49 107.98
C GLY A 267 64.39 -68.96 107.92
N GLN A 268 64.31 -68.38 106.72
CA GLN A 268 64.24 -66.93 106.52
C GLN A 268 62.80 -66.48 106.21
N PRO A 269 62.34 -65.33 106.72
CA PRO A 269 61.04 -64.79 106.32
C PRO A 269 61.08 -64.34 104.84
N PRO A 270 59.99 -64.50 104.07
CA PRO A 270 59.92 -64.00 102.71
C PRO A 270 60.03 -62.47 102.70
N THR A 271 61.13 -61.93 102.17
CA THR A 271 61.43 -60.48 102.18
C THR A 271 61.06 -59.76 100.88
N LEU A 272 60.86 -60.49 99.78
CA LEU A 272 60.51 -59.92 98.48
C LEU A 272 59.01 -59.61 98.41
N ASP A 273 58.66 -58.57 97.65
CA ASP A 273 57.27 -58.18 97.42
C ASP A 273 56.51 -59.30 96.69
N ILE A 274 55.22 -59.46 97.00
CA ILE A 274 54.33 -60.48 96.44
C ILE A 274 54.22 -60.30 94.92
N GLU A 275 54.28 -59.07 94.42
CA GLU A 275 54.21 -58.76 93.00
C GLU A 275 55.55 -58.89 92.25
N ASP A 276 56.69 -58.96 92.95
CA ASP A 276 58.02 -59.11 92.36
C ASP A 276 58.33 -60.58 92.00
N THR A 277 57.64 -61.07 90.98
CA THR A 277 57.76 -62.48 90.56
C THR A 277 59.11 -62.80 89.93
N GLU A 278 59.79 -61.82 89.33
CA GLU A 278 61.11 -62.02 88.75
C GLU A 278 62.17 -62.21 89.84
N GLY A 279 62.16 -61.35 90.87
CA GLY A 279 63.03 -61.50 92.04
C GLY A 279 62.80 -62.81 92.78
N GLN A 280 61.54 -63.22 92.97
CA GLN A 280 61.19 -64.50 93.60
C GLN A 280 61.74 -65.70 92.81
N LEU A 281 61.59 -65.70 91.48
CA LEU A 281 62.13 -66.74 90.61
C LEU A 281 63.65 -66.83 90.69
N GLU A 282 64.35 -65.69 90.68
CA GLU A 282 65.81 -65.67 90.74
C GLU A 282 66.31 -66.21 92.09
N HIS A 283 65.62 -65.90 93.19
CA HIS A 283 65.94 -66.45 94.50
C HIS A 283 65.74 -67.98 94.56
N VAL A 284 64.63 -68.49 94.01
CA VAL A 284 64.38 -69.94 93.90
C VAL A 284 65.47 -70.60 93.05
N LYS A 285 65.86 -69.98 91.93
CA LYS A 285 66.92 -70.47 91.05
C LYS A 285 68.28 -70.53 91.75
N LEU A 286 68.69 -69.45 92.44
CA LEU A 286 69.95 -69.42 93.19
C LEU A 286 69.98 -70.53 94.25
N PHE A 287 68.89 -70.70 95.00
CA PHE A 287 68.80 -71.79 95.97
C PHE A 287 68.89 -73.19 95.34
N MET A 288 68.21 -73.42 94.21
CA MET A 288 68.32 -74.70 93.49
C MET A 288 69.74 -74.95 92.98
N GLN A 289 70.43 -73.90 92.49
CA GLN A 289 71.81 -73.98 92.06
C GLN A 289 72.75 -74.28 93.24
N ASP A 290 72.57 -73.61 94.37
CA ASP A 290 73.34 -73.84 95.59
C ASP A 290 73.13 -75.26 96.14
N LEU A 291 71.88 -75.74 96.18
CA LEU A 291 71.58 -77.14 96.53
C LEU A 291 72.24 -78.12 95.57
N SER A 292 72.20 -77.85 94.26
CA SER A 292 72.85 -78.72 93.27
C SER A 292 74.37 -78.72 93.41
N ALA A 293 74.97 -77.57 93.72
CA ALA A 293 76.40 -77.43 93.97
C ALA A 293 76.81 -78.15 95.28
N MET A 294 76.01 -78.04 96.35
CA MET A 294 76.23 -78.81 97.58
C MET A 294 76.13 -80.32 97.35
N LEU A 295 75.13 -80.79 96.61
CA LEU A 295 74.99 -82.21 96.27
C LEU A 295 76.14 -82.71 95.39
N ALA A 296 76.59 -81.90 94.43
CA ALA A 296 77.77 -82.22 93.62
C ALA A 296 79.07 -82.24 94.47
N GLY A 297 79.19 -81.36 95.47
CA GLY A 297 80.30 -81.33 96.42
C GLY A 297 80.32 -82.52 97.39
N LEU A 298 79.14 -82.99 97.84
CA LEU A 298 79.01 -84.21 98.65
C LEU A 298 79.41 -85.48 97.88
N GLY A 299 79.29 -85.46 96.55
CA GLY A 299 79.80 -86.53 95.69
C GLY A 299 81.33 -86.56 95.53
N GLN A 300 82.06 -85.51 95.97
CA GLN A 300 83.52 -85.38 95.79
C GLN A 300 84.33 -85.45 97.10
N ALA A 301 83.68 -85.68 98.25
CA ALA A 301 84.34 -85.75 99.56
C ALA A 301 84.13 -87.12 100.24
N GLU A 302 84.75 -88.17 99.69
CA GLU A 302 85.21 -89.32 100.48
C GLU A 302 86.60 -89.78 99.97
N PRO A 303 87.66 -89.76 100.81
CA PRO A 303 89.05 -90.01 100.42
C PRO A 303 89.52 -91.47 100.60
N ALA A 304 90.55 -91.84 99.84
CA ALA A 304 91.36 -93.08 99.95
C ALA A 304 91.96 -93.25 101.37
N ALA A 305 91.97 -94.42 102.04
CA ALA A 305 92.77 -95.65 101.84
C ALA A 305 92.89 -96.37 103.24
N PRO A 306 93.61 -97.51 103.45
CA PRO A 306 93.63 -98.80 102.74
C PRO A 306 93.68 -100.06 103.68
N ALA A 307 93.71 -101.23 103.01
CA ALA A 307 94.36 -102.52 103.37
C ALA A 307 93.63 -103.53 104.31
N SER A 308 93.03 -104.55 103.68
CA SER A 308 93.59 -105.91 103.58
C SER A 308 92.97 -106.63 102.39
#